data_AF-A0A0F5PHN7-F1
#
_entry.id   AF-A0A0F5PHN7-F1
#
_cell.length_a   1.000
_cell.length_b   1.000
_cell.length_c   1.000
_cell.angle_alpha   90.00
_cell.angle_beta   90.00
_cell.angle_gamma   90.00
#
_symmetry.space_group_name_H-M   'P 1'
#
loop_
_entity.id
_entity.type
_entity.pdbx_description
1 polymer ?
#
loop_
_entity_poly.entity_id
_entity_poly.type
_entity_poly.pdbx_seq_one_letter_code
_entity_poly.pdbx_strand_id
1 'polypeptide(L)'
;MLPETDLGELDTIKLLPGMVGAAADTLHKVWRTGIDLSARAASHPRLAAMATLEEVVLAVLPPAMLRPVDLASQAIDRLQHAHALFGEIHIQGISELSPCWRDLLFGLAKAVPVRWHAGPRAVPEWLDGSPVEIVRTAPTAPQIESVSAANGYHEAIEALRWARELIASGTAKPSEIAIAAAAPAAYDDEFMALRADANIDLHFVHSIRVVTTRDGQTAAALADIMVRGVSQPHLRRLATLLAGKGLFKALPDGWQRVLPPDAPL
;
A
#
# COMPACT_ATOMS: atom_id res chain seq x y z
N MET A 1 8.88 -9.96 -21.80
CA MET A 1 7.92 -8.84 -21.59
C MET A 1 8.64 -7.52 -21.82
N LEU A 2 8.96 -6.72 -20.79
CA LEU A 2 9.48 -5.35 -20.94
C LEU A 2 10.79 -5.21 -21.77
N PRO A 3 11.78 -6.14 -21.68
CA PRO A 3 12.98 -6.09 -22.52
C PRO A 3 12.72 -6.36 -24.01
N GLU A 4 11.67 -7.12 -24.32
CA GLU A 4 11.34 -7.61 -25.66
C GLU A 4 10.31 -6.70 -26.37
N THR A 5 9.60 -5.86 -25.61
CA THR A 5 8.67 -4.87 -26.16
C THR A 5 9.44 -3.71 -26.79
N ASP A 6 9.06 -3.33 -28.00
CA ASP A 6 9.49 -2.08 -28.63
C ASP A 6 8.67 -0.93 -28.03
N LEU A 7 9.32 -0.11 -27.20
CA LEU A 7 8.72 1.03 -26.53
C LEU A 7 9.15 2.36 -27.17
N GLY A 8 9.73 2.33 -28.37
CA GLY A 8 10.16 3.51 -29.11
C GLY A 8 11.10 4.39 -28.28
N GLU A 9 10.67 5.61 -27.94
CA GLU A 9 11.47 6.57 -27.15
C GLU A 9 11.95 5.98 -25.80
N LEU A 10 11.15 5.12 -25.17
CA LEU A 10 11.47 4.56 -23.85
C LEU A 10 12.46 3.38 -23.93
N ASP A 11 12.84 2.92 -25.12
CA ASP A 11 13.78 1.81 -25.28
C ASP A 11 15.16 2.10 -24.65
N THR A 12 15.58 3.36 -24.68
CA THR A 12 16.85 3.79 -24.09
C THR A 12 16.90 3.61 -22.57
N ILE A 13 15.74 3.60 -21.91
CA ILE A 13 15.61 3.51 -20.45
C ILE A 13 14.94 2.22 -19.98
N LYS A 14 14.52 1.33 -20.90
CA LYS A 14 13.69 0.16 -20.57
C LYS A 14 14.36 -0.86 -19.64
N LEU A 15 15.69 -0.86 -19.58
CA LEU A 15 16.51 -1.76 -18.75
C LEU A 15 17.05 -1.09 -17.48
N LEU A 16 16.75 0.19 -17.24
CA LEU A 16 17.24 0.87 -16.04
C LEU A 16 16.55 0.33 -14.78
N PRO A 17 17.27 0.25 -13.65
CA PRO A 17 16.68 -0.10 -12.36
C PRO A 17 15.49 0.81 -12.04
N GLY A 18 14.36 0.21 -11.66
CA GLY A 18 13.13 0.93 -11.32
C GLY A 18 12.17 1.17 -12.50
N MET A 19 12.58 0.95 -13.76
CA MET A 19 11.70 1.16 -14.91
C MET A 19 10.43 0.30 -14.86
N VAL A 20 10.55 -0.95 -14.44
CA VAL A 20 9.38 -1.85 -14.27
C VAL A 20 8.37 -1.25 -13.28
N GLY A 21 8.85 -0.75 -12.13
CA GLY A 21 7.99 -0.13 -11.12
C GLY A 21 7.34 1.14 -11.65
N ALA A 22 8.13 2.02 -12.27
CA ALA A 22 7.62 3.26 -12.86
C ALA A 22 6.58 3.02 -13.95
N ALA A 23 6.80 2.03 -14.82
CA ALA A 23 5.87 1.66 -15.87
C ALA A 23 4.56 1.07 -15.31
N ALA A 24 4.66 0.15 -14.35
CA ALA A 24 3.50 -0.43 -13.67
C ALA A 24 2.67 0.63 -12.93
N ASP A 25 3.32 1.53 -12.18
CA ASP A 25 2.66 2.64 -11.51
C ASP A 25 1.96 3.59 -12.49
N THR A 26 2.59 3.83 -13.64
CA THR A 26 2.01 4.68 -14.69
C THR A 26 0.77 4.05 -15.29
N LEU A 27 0.83 2.76 -15.66
CA LEU A 27 -0.34 2.02 -16.15
C LEU A 27 -1.46 2.02 -15.10
N HIS A 28 -1.14 1.77 -13.83
CA HIS A 28 -2.13 1.77 -12.76
C HIS A 28 -2.82 3.12 -12.61
N LYS A 29 -2.08 4.24 -12.69
CA LYS A 29 -2.65 5.60 -12.67
C LYS A 29 -3.57 5.83 -13.86
N VAL A 30 -3.15 5.44 -15.07
CA VAL A 30 -3.95 5.57 -16.30
C VAL A 30 -5.25 4.77 -16.21
N TRP A 31 -5.20 3.53 -15.71
CA TRP A 31 -6.40 2.72 -15.55
C TRP A 31 -7.39 3.31 -14.54
N ARG A 32 -6.89 4.00 -13.50
CA ARG A 32 -7.74 4.69 -12.52
C ARG A 32 -8.38 5.96 -13.06
N THR A 33 -7.76 6.62 -14.03
CA THR A 33 -8.35 7.80 -14.69
C THR A 33 -9.32 7.42 -15.80
N GLY A 34 -9.32 6.16 -16.25
CA GLY A 34 -10.17 5.72 -17.37
C GLY A 34 -9.74 6.30 -18.72
N ILE A 35 -8.48 6.74 -18.84
CA ILE A 35 -7.96 7.26 -20.11
C ILE A 35 -7.71 6.09 -21.08
N ASP A 36 -8.26 6.21 -22.28
CA ASP A 36 -7.93 5.32 -23.40
C ASP A 36 -6.57 5.70 -24.00
N LEU A 37 -5.55 4.87 -23.75
CA LEU A 37 -4.21 5.07 -24.29
C LEU A 37 -4.15 4.83 -25.80
N SER A 38 -4.89 3.85 -26.30
CA SER A 38 -4.89 3.50 -27.73
C SER A 38 -5.44 4.66 -28.57
N ALA A 39 -6.54 5.27 -28.13
CA ALA A 39 -7.12 6.45 -28.78
C ALA A 39 -6.19 7.68 -28.74
N ARG A 40 -5.26 7.74 -27.79
CA ARG A 40 -4.31 8.86 -27.62
C ARG A 40 -2.90 8.55 -28.12
N ALA A 41 -2.63 7.35 -28.62
CA ALA A 41 -1.28 6.93 -29.03
C ALA A 41 -0.68 7.88 -30.08
N ALA A 42 -1.49 8.37 -31.03
CA ALA A 42 -1.04 9.29 -32.06
C ALA A 42 -0.68 10.70 -31.55
N SER A 43 -1.09 11.07 -30.33
CA SER A 43 -0.89 12.42 -29.80
C SER A 43 0.50 12.67 -29.21
N HIS A 44 1.18 11.62 -28.74
CA HIS A 44 2.52 11.75 -28.17
C HIS A 44 3.29 10.42 -28.18
N PRO A 45 4.59 10.37 -28.55
CA PRO A 45 5.38 9.14 -28.61
C PRO A 45 5.36 8.31 -27.32
N ARG A 46 5.47 8.97 -26.15
CA ARG A 46 5.33 8.28 -24.85
C ARG A 46 3.96 7.65 -24.60
N LEU A 47 2.88 8.24 -25.11
CA LEU A 47 1.55 7.63 -24.98
C LEU A 47 1.43 6.41 -25.91
N ALA A 48 2.02 6.46 -27.10
CA ALA A 48 2.15 5.29 -27.96
C ALA A 48 2.93 4.16 -27.26
N ALA A 49 4.07 4.48 -26.64
CA ALA A 49 4.86 3.51 -25.89
C ALA A 49 4.08 2.86 -24.73
N MET A 50 3.33 3.67 -23.98
CA MET A 50 2.48 3.17 -22.89
C MET A 50 1.29 2.34 -23.42
N ALA A 51 0.71 2.70 -24.57
CA ALA A 51 -0.35 1.91 -25.21
C ALA A 51 0.17 0.54 -25.66
N THR A 52 1.35 0.49 -26.30
CA THR A 52 2.01 -0.77 -26.68
C THR A 52 2.31 -1.62 -25.44
N LEU A 53 2.79 -1.01 -24.37
CA LEU A 53 3.04 -1.73 -23.13
C LEU A 53 1.75 -2.26 -22.50
N GLU A 54 0.68 -1.46 -22.49
CA GLU A 54 -0.62 -1.88 -21.99
C GLU A 54 -1.14 -3.10 -22.75
N GLU A 55 -1.09 -3.08 -24.08
CA GLU A 55 -1.52 -4.19 -24.93
C GLU A 55 -0.77 -5.50 -24.61
N VAL A 56 0.56 -5.44 -24.51
CA VAL A 56 1.39 -6.60 -24.19
C VAL A 56 1.10 -7.14 -22.79
N VAL A 57 0.88 -6.24 -21.82
CA VAL A 57 0.52 -6.64 -20.44
C VAL A 57 -0.84 -7.35 -20.45
N LEU A 58 -1.85 -6.77 -21.09
CA LEU A 58 -3.20 -7.33 -21.15
C LEU A 58 -3.22 -8.69 -21.86
N ALA A 59 -2.39 -8.90 -22.88
CA ALA A 59 -2.29 -10.17 -23.60
C ALA A 59 -1.79 -11.34 -22.73
N VAL A 60 -1.10 -11.06 -21.62
CA VAL A 60 -0.55 -12.08 -20.71
C VAL A 60 -1.32 -12.20 -19.40
N LEU A 61 -2.14 -11.21 -19.05
CA LEU A 61 -2.95 -11.28 -17.85
C LEU A 61 -3.96 -12.45 -17.94
N PRO A 62 -4.15 -13.21 -16.84
CA PRO A 62 -5.21 -14.21 -16.77
C PRO A 62 -6.58 -13.58 -17.06
N PRO A 63 -7.54 -14.32 -17.65
CA PRO A 63 -8.89 -13.78 -17.94
C PRO A 63 -9.63 -13.21 -16.73
N ALA A 64 -9.28 -13.65 -15.51
CA ALA A 64 -9.86 -13.15 -14.26
C ALA A 64 -9.24 -11.82 -13.77
N MET A 65 -8.13 -11.35 -14.37
CA MET A 65 -7.47 -10.10 -14.02
C MET A 65 -7.88 -9.00 -14.99
N LEU A 66 -8.92 -8.27 -14.61
CA LEU A 66 -9.48 -7.18 -15.42
C LEU A 66 -8.96 -5.83 -14.94
N ARG A 67 -8.85 -4.87 -15.86
CA ARG A 67 -8.56 -3.48 -15.48
C ARG A 67 -9.76 -2.90 -14.71
N PRO A 68 -9.55 -1.92 -13.82
CA PRO A 68 -10.63 -1.19 -13.15
C PRO A 68 -11.74 -0.71 -14.08
N VAL A 69 -11.39 -0.19 -15.26
CA VAL A 69 -12.37 0.28 -16.26
C VAL A 69 -13.20 -0.87 -16.86
N ASP A 70 -12.58 -2.03 -17.12
CA ASP A 70 -13.28 -3.19 -17.65
C ASP A 70 -14.23 -3.79 -16.59
N LEU A 71 -13.80 -3.81 -15.32
CA LEU A 71 -14.63 -4.19 -14.19
C LEU A 71 -15.84 -3.26 -14.03
N ALA A 72 -15.61 -1.94 -14.11
CA ALA A 72 -16.67 -0.95 -14.05
C ALA A 72 -17.67 -1.14 -15.19
N SER A 73 -17.19 -1.31 -16.43
CA SER A 73 -18.03 -1.56 -17.60
C SER A 73 -18.89 -2.82 -17.42
N GLN A 74 -18.29 -3.94 -17.01
CA GLN A 74 -19.04 -5.18 -16.80
C GLN A 74 -20.07 -5.07 -15.67
N ALA A 75 -19.79 -4.28 -14.63
CA ALA A 75 -20.74 -4.00 -13.56
C ALA A 75 -21.90 -3.11 -14.06
N ILE A 76 -21.61 -2.11 -14.89
CA ILE A 76 -22.61 -1.23 -15.52
C ILE A 76 -23.60 -2.06 -16.36
N ASP A 77 -23.10 -3.01 -17.16
CA ASP A 77 -23.93 -3.92 -17.99
C ASP A 77 -24.88 -4.81 -17.18
N ARG A 78 -24.71 -4.86 -15.85
CA ARG A 78 -25.45 -5.72 -14.93
C ARG A 78 -26.25 -4.93 -13.90
N LEU A 79 -26.40 -3.62 -14.08
CA LEU A 79 -27.13 -2.75 -13.15
C LEU A 79 -28.59 -3.18 -12.94
N GLN A 80 -29.21 -3.92 -13.87
CA GLN A 80 -30.53 -4.50 -13.66
C GLN A 80 -30.62 -5.37 -12.40
N HIS A 81 -29.52 -5.96 -11.94
CA HIS A 81 -29.47 -6.78 -10.74
C HIS A 81 -29.25 -5.97 -9.46
N ALA A 82 -28.98 -4.67 -9.55
CA ALA A 82 -28.60 -3.85 -8.39
C ALA A 82 -29.66 -3.87 -7.27
N HIS A 83 -30.95 -3.77 -7.62
CA HIS A 83 -32.04 -3.80 -6.65
C HIS A 83 -32.19 -5.13 -5.90
N ALA A 84 -31.77 -6.24 -6.51
CA ALA A 84 -31.84 -7.57 -5.90
C ALA A 84 -30.61 -7.86 -5.03
N LEU A 85 -29.48 -7.22 -5.33
CA LEU A 85 -28.20 -7.43 -4.64
C LEU A 85 -27.95 -6.43 -3.51
N PHE A 86 -28.43 -5.19 -3.68
CA PHE A 86 -28.09 -4.08 -2.81
C PHE A 86 -29.36 -3.45 -2.22
N GLY A 87 -29.25 -3.07 -0.95
CA GLY A 87 -30.16 -2.11 -0.34
C GLY A 87 -29.65 -0.69 -0.54
N GLU A 88 -29.78 0.14 0.50
CA GLU A 88 -29.14 1.46 0.53
C GLU A 88 -27.62 1.33 0.56
N ILE A 89 -26.93 2.11 -0.28
CA ILE A 89 -25.48 2.11 -0.37
C ILE A 89 -24.93 3.37 0.32
N HIS A 90 -24.01 3.16 1.26
CA HIS A 90 -23.35 4.25 1.98
C HIS A 90 -21.86 4.32 1.61
N ILE A 91 -21.44 5.44 1.04
CA ILE A 91 -20.03 5.75 0.80
C ILE A 91 -19.51 6.55 1.97
N GLN A 92 -18.60 5.96 2.75
CA GLN A 92 -18.08 6.57 3.97
C GLN A 92 -16.57 6.76 3.91
N GLY A 93 -16.12 7.94 4.35
CA GLY A 93 -14.69 8.22 4.54
C GLY A 93 -13.88 8.44 3.25
N ILE A 94 -14.53 8.39 2.08
CA ILE A 94 -13.90 8.65 0.78
C ILE A 94 -14.01 10.15 0.47
N SER A 95 -12.87 10.79 0.17
CA SER A 95 -12.83 12.18 -0.27
C SER A 95 -12.85 12.32 -1.79
N GLU A 96 -12.41 11.30 -2.53
CA GLU A 96 -12.37 11.30 -3.99
C GLU A 96 -12.49 9.85 -4.51
N LEU A 97 -13.26 9.66 -5.59
CA LEU A 97 -13.42 8.39 -6.26
C LEU A 97 -12.69 8.43 -7.60
N SER A 98 -11.83 7.43 -7.86
CA SER A 98 -11.09 7.36 -9.12
C SER A 98 -12.04 7.43 -10.33
N PRO A 99 -11.74 8.26 -11.35
CA PRO A 99 -12.67 8.54 -12.44
C PRO A 99 -13.30 7.32 -13.11
N CYS A 100 -12.57 6.22 -13.27
CA CYS A 100 -13.08 5.01 -13.91
C CYS A 100 -14.29 4.36 -13.20
N TRP A 101 -14.57 4.71 -11.93
CA TRP A 101 -15.70 4.19 -11.17
C TRP A 101 -16.90 5.13 -11.10
N ARG A 102 -16.77 6.38 -11.56
CA ARG A 102 -17.80 7.42 -11.37
C ARG A 102 -19.09 7.09 -12.11
N ASP A 103 -18.99 6.59 -13.34
CA ASP A 103 -20.17 6.21 -14.13
C ASP A 103 -20.93 5.03 -13.51
N LEU A 104 -20.20 4.07 -12.93
CA LEU A 104 -20.81 2.97 -12.18
C LEU A 104 -21.57 3.50 -10.96
N LEU A 105 -20.97 4.42 -10.20
CA LEU A 105 -21.63 5.05 -9.05
C LEU A 105 -22.94 5.75 -9.46
N PHE A 106 -22.91 6.52 -10.55
CA PHE A 106 -24.11 7.18 -11.06
C PHE A 106 -25.16 6.19 -11.57
N GLY A 107 -24.73 5.11 -12.22
CA GLY A 107 -25.61 4.02 -12.62
C GLY A 107 -26.30 3.36 -11.43
N LEU A 108 -25.54 3.09 -10.35
CA LEU A 108 -26.08 2.56 -9.10
C LEU A 108 -27.07 3.51 -8.44
N ALA A 109 -26.74 4.80 -8.36
CA ALA A 109 -27.59 5.83 -7.76
C ALA A 109 -28.91 6.06 -8.52
N LYS A 110 -28.99 5.66 -9.80
CA LYS A 110 -30.26 5.62 -10.54
C LYS A 110 -31.12 4.39 -10.21
N ALA A 111 -30.51 3.32 -9.71
CA ALA A 111 -31.17 2.04 -9.45
C ALA A 111 -31.54 1.84 -7.97
N VAL A 112 -30.68 2.29 -7.04
CA VAL A 112 -30.85 2.17 -5.59
C VAL A 112 -30.44 3.47 -4.89
N PRO A 113 -30.95 3.75 -3.67
CA PRO A 113 -30.51 4.90 -2.90
C PRO A 113 -29.02 4.82 -2.58
N VAL A 114 -28.27 5.88 -2.90
CA VAL A 114 -26.84 5.99 -2.61
C VAL A 114 -26.59 7.27 -1.84
N ARG A 115 -25.92 7.15 -0.68
CA ARG A 115 -25.52 8.26 0.18
C ARG A 115 -24.01 8.43 0.24
N TRP A 116 -23.53 9.63 -0.04
CA TRP A 116 -22.14 10.04 0.12
C TRP A 116 -21.94 10.78 1.44
N HIS A 117 -21.31 10.14 2.42
CA HIS A 117 -21.01 10.70 3.73
C HIS A 117 -19.70 11.48 3.69
N ALA A 118 -19.79 12.76 3.34
CA ALA A 118 -18.64 13.67 3.30
C ALA A 118 -18.20 14.14 4.70
N GLY A 119 -19.12 14.12 5.67
CA GLY A 119 -18.87 14.68 7.00
C GLY A 119 -18.52 16.17 6.91
N PRO A 120 -17.43 16.64 7.55
CA PRO A 120 -17.00 18.04 7.50
C PRO A 120 -16.10 18.37 6.30
N ARG A 121 -15.86 17.41 5.39
CA ARG A 121 -14.90 17.56 4.29
C ARG A 121 -15.55 18.22 3.07
N ALA A 122 -14.70 18.70 2.15
CA ALA A 122 -15.15 19.13 0.84
C ALA A 122 -15.78 17.96 0.06
N VAL A 123 -16.78 18.27 -0.76
CA VAL A 123 -17.42 17.29 -1.64
C VAL A 123 -16.86 17.51 -3.04
N PRO A 124 -16.49 16.44 -3.77
CA PRO A 124 -16.03 16.56 -5.13
C PRO A 124 -17.07 17.22 -6.05
N GLU A 125 -16.63 18.18 -6.88
CA GLU A 125 -17.49 18.91 -7.82
C GLU A 125 -18.20 17.99 -8.82
N TRP A 126 -17.61 16.84 -9.15
CA TRP A 126 -18.24 15.89 -10.08
C TRP A 126 -19.50 15.22 -9.51
N LEU A 127 -19.76 15.31 -8.21
CA LEU A 127 -21.02 14.85 -7.59
C LEU A 127 -22.16 15.88 -7.72
N ASP A 128 -21.87 17.11 -8.13
CA ASP A 128 -22.88 18.15 -8.25
C ASP A 128 -23.92 17.80 -9.32
N GLY A 129 -25.20 17.92 -8.97
CA GLY A 129 -26.32 17.55 -9.85
C GLY A 129 -26.48 16.04 -10.08
N SER A 130 -25.69 15.20 -9.39
CA SER A 130 -25.82 13.74 -9.46
C SER A 130 -27.00 13.23 -8.62
N PRO A 131 -27.50 12.01 -8.88
CA PRO A 131 -28.53 11.37 -8.07
C PRO A 131 -28.04 10.87 -6.70
N VAL A 132 -26.78 11.11 -6.34
CA VAL A 132 -26.18 10.69 -5.06
C VAL A 132 -26.56 11.70 -3.97
N GLU A 133 -27.14 11.22 -2.87
CA GLU A 133 -27.48 12.07 -1.72
C GLU A 133 -26.20 12.40 -0.93
N ILE A 134 -25.91 13.69 -0.79
CA ILE A 134 -24.72 14.15 -0.06
C ILE A 134 -25.07 14.42 1.40
N VAL A 135 -24.45 13.66 2.31
CA VAL A 135 -24.60 13.82 3.75
C VAL A 135 -23.38 14.57 4.33
N ARG A 136 -23.65 15.75 4.91
CA ARG A 136 -22.64 16.60 5.55
C ARG A 136 -22.83 16.65 7.05
N THR A 137 -21.75 16.91 7.77
CA THR A 137 -21.74 17.11 9.21
C THR A 137 -20.93 18.34 9.54
N ALA A 138 -21.34 19.09 10.57
CA ALA A 138 -20.60 20.26 11.00
C ALA A 138 -19.15 19.90 11.42
N PRO A 139 -18.16 20.75 11.13
CA PRO A 139 -16.81 20.59 11.66
C PRO A 139 -16.81 20.60 13.18
N THR A 140 -15.96 19.76 13.78
CA THR A 140 -15.68 19.79 15.22
C THR A 140 -14.61 20.84 15.50
N ALA A 141 -14.65 21.48 16.69
CA ALA A 141 -13.62 22.38 17.18
C ALA A 141 -12.80 21.69 18.29
N PRO A 142 -11.77 20.90 17.94
CA PRO A 142 -10.94 20.23 18.94
C PRO A 142 -10.03 21.22 19.67
N GLN A 143 -9.57 20.84 20.86
CA GLN A 143 -8.43 21.49 21.50
C GLN A 143 -7.18 21.22 20.66
N ILE A 144 -6.42 22.28 20.36
CA ILE A 144 -5.20 22.21 19.56
C ILE A 144 -4.03 22.55 20.44
N GLU A 145 -3.05 21.66 20.48
CA GLU A 145 -1.78 21.84 21.16
C GLU A 145 -0.64 21.62 20.16
N SER A 146 0.48 22.28 20.40
CA SER A 146 1.67 22.18 19.55
C SER A 146 2.89 21.95 20.41
N VAL A 147 3.71 20.99 20.00
CA VAL A 147 4.97 20.62 20.65
C VAL A 147 6.06 20.67 19.60
N SER A 148 7.20 21.27 19.94
CA SER A 148 8.39 21.29 19.09
C SER A 148 9.40 20.27 19.61
N ALA A 149 9.97 19.47 18.70
CA ALA A 149 10.95 18.45 19.00
C ALA A 149 12.19 18.63 18.12
N ALA A 150 13.35 18.16 18.61
CA ALA A 150 14.63 18.41 17.94
C ALA A 150 14.87 17.53 16.70
N ASN A 151 14.18 16.38 16.58
CA ASN A 151 14.26 15.45 15.46
C ASN A 151 13.08 14.47 15.49
N GLY A 152 12.95 13.62 14.45
CA GLY A 152 11.86 12.65 14.33
C GLY A 152 11.80 11.61 15.44
N TYR A 153 12.95 11.23 16.01
CA TYR A 153 12.99 10.32 17.17
C TYR A 153 12.35 10.97 18.41
N HIS A 154 12.66 12.25 18.68
CA HIS A 154 12.03 12.99 19.77
C HIS A 154 10.54 13.23 19.50
N GLU A 155 10.12 13.46 18.26
CA GLU A 155 8.69 13.55 17.90
C GLU A 155 7.94 12.26 18.24
N ALA A 156 8.53 11.09 17.93
CA ALA A 156 7.93 9.80 18.27
C ALA A 156 7.83 9.59 19.79
N ILE A 157 8.85 9.99 20.56
CA ILE A 157 8.81 9.94 22.03
C ILE A 157 7.69 10.82 22.58
N GLU A 158 7.58 12.07 22.12
CA GLU A 158 6.55 13.00 22.61
C GLU A 158 5.14 12.51 22.22
N ALA A 159 4.97 11.97 21.02
CA ALA A 159 3.70 11.38 20.59
C ALA A 159 3.28 10.19 21.47
N LEU A 160 4.21 9.29 21.82
CA LEU A 160 3.92 8.18 22.73
C LEU A 160 3.69 8.63 24.18
N ARG A 161 4.40 9.67 24.63
CA ARG A 161 4.17 10.26 25.96
C ARG A 161 2.75 10.83 26.05
N TRP A 162 2.34 11.62 25.06
CA TRP A 162 0.99 12.17 24.96
C TRP A 162 -0.07 11.07 24.94
N ALA A 163 0.11 10.04 24.11
CA ALA A 163 -0.83 8.92 24.05
C ALA A 163 -0.93 8.19 25.41
N ARG A 164 0.20 7.98 26.09
CA ARG A 164 0.24 7.37 27.42
C ARG A 164 -0.46 8.21 28.47
N GLU A 165 -0.30 9.52 28.44
CA GLU A 165 -0.97 10.44 29.35
C GLU A 165 -2.49 10.37 29.20
N LEU A 166 -3.01 10.36 27.97
CA LEU A 166 -4.43 10.20 27.70
C LEU A 166 -4.99 8.87 28.22
N ILE A 167 -4.24 7.78 28.07
CA ILE A 167 -4.63 6.45 28.56
C ILE A 167 -4.59 6.41 30.09
N ALA A 168 -3.51 6.89 30.70
CA ALA A 168 -3.31 6.84 32.15
C ALA A 168 -4.26 7.76 32.92
N SER A 169 -4.62 8.91 32.35
CA SER A 169 -5.63 9.83 32.90
C SER A 169 -7.07 9.32 32.73
N GLY A 170 -7.29 8.32 31.88
CA GLY A 170 -8.64 7.83 31.54
C GLY A 170 -9.42 8.77 30.61
N THR A 171 -8.76 9.76 30.01
CA THR A 171 -9.38 10.72 29.08
C THR A 171 -9.78 10.07 27.77
N ALA A 172 -9.03 9.05 27.31
CA ALA A 172 -9.34 8.30 26.10
C ALA A 172 -8.97 6.82 26.25
N LYS A 173 -9.71 5.94 25.58
CA LYS A 173 -9.32 4.53 25.42
C LYS A 173 -8.20 4.41 24.39
N PRO A 174 -7.35 3.37 24.45
CA PRO A 174 -6.31 3.15 23.44
C PRO A 174 -6.85 3.14 21.99
N SER A 175 -8.05 2.59 21.76
CA SER A 175 -8.68 2.53 20.43
C SER A 175 -9.21 3.88 19.92
N GLU A 176 -9.25 4.90 20.77
CA GLU A 176 -9.73 6.26 20.44
C GLU A 176 -8.56 7.20 20.09
N ILE A 177 -7.32 6.73 20.23
CA ILE A 177 -6.10 7.50 19.98
C ILE A 177 -5.52 7.08 18.64
N ALA A 178 -5.19 8.07 17.80
CA ALA A 178 -4.49 7.87 16.54
C ALA A 178 -3.31 8.83 16.44
N ILE A 179 -2.15 8.31 16.02
CA ILE A 179 -0.97 9.09 15.66
C ILE A 179 -0.86 9.03 14.13
N ALA A 180 -0.80 10.19 13.48
CA ALA A 180 -0.74 10.29 12.03
C ALA A 180 0.43 11.17 11.59
N ALA A 181 1.07 10.78 10.49
CA ALA A 181 2.10 11.56 9.81
C ALA A 181 1.81 11.56 8.31
N ALA A 182 2.31 12.57 7.60
CA ALA A 182 2.18 12.63 6.14
C ALA A 182 2.93 11.47 5.44
N ALA A 183 4.03 11.01 6.03
CA ALA A 183 4.79 9.84 5.60
C ALA A 183 5.03 8.91 6.81
N PRO A 184 4.05 8.08 7.20
CA PRO A 184 4.14 7.24 8.39
C PRO A 184 5.37 6.32 8.40
N ALA A 185 5.73 5.77 7.23
CA ALA A 185 6.89 4.90 7.07
C ALA A 185 8.23 5.51 7.48
N ALA A 186 8.32 6.85 7.56
CA ALA A 186 9.52 7.55 8.02
C ALA A 186 9.75 7.43 9.53
N TYR A 187 8.73 7.03 10.31
CA TYR A 187 8.81 6.85 11.76
C TYR A 187 8.71 5.38 12.20
N ASP A 188 8.61 4.44 11.24
CA ASP A 188 8.37 3.02 11.53
C ASP A 188 9.44 2.45 12.45
N ASP A 189 10.71 2.75 12.17
CA ASP A 189 11.84 2.19 12.91
C ASP A 189 11.88 2.76 14.35
N GLU A 190 11.56 4.05 14.52
CA GLU A 190 11.43 4.71 15.82
C GLU A 190 10.27 4.15 16.64
N PHE A 191 9.06 4.07 16.07
CA PHE A 191 7.89 3.54 16.77
C PHE A 191 8.03 2.05 17.09
N MET A 192 8.66 1.27 16.21
CA MET A 192 8.93 -0.16 16.47
C MET A 192 9.92 -0.35 17.62
N ALA A 193 10.96 0.47 17.71
CA ALA A 193 11.90 0.44 18.84
C ALA A 193 11.21 0.86 20.15
N LEU A 194 10.47 1.98 20.13
CA LEU A 194 9.83 2.54 21.32
C LEU A 194 8.64 1.72 21.82
N ARG A 195 8.00 0.90 20.96
CA ARG A 195 6.86 0.06 21.35
C ARG A 195 7.15 -0.81 22.57
N ALA A 196 8.31 -1.44 22.60
CA ALA A 196 8.71 -2.31 23.71
C ALA A 196 8.89 -1.52 25.01
N ASP A 197 9.48 -0.34 24.93
CA ASP A 197 9.77 0.51 26.10
C ASP A 197 8.52 1.22 26.62
N ALA A 198 7.62 1.63 25.72
CA ALA A 198 6.38 2.33 26.07
C ALA A 198 5.31 1.40 26.65
N ASN A 199 5.43 0.08 26.47
CA ASN A 199 4.44 -0.92 26.85
C ASN A 199 3.03 -0.59 26.31
N ILE A 200 2.98 -0.07 25.08
CA ILE A 200 1.75 0.24 24.34
C ILE A 200 1.76 -0.57 23.06
N ASP A 201 0.69 -1.30 22.79
CA ASP A 201 0.54 -2.00 21.52
C ASP A 201 0.17 -1.03 20.39
N LEU A 202 1.08 -0.88 19.44
CA LEU A 202 0.89 -0.03 18.27
C LEU A 202 0.41 -0.85 17.07
N HIS A 203 -0.62 -0.36 16.39
CA HIS A 203 -1.10 -0.90 15.13
C HIS A 203 -0.71 0.02 13.97
N PHE A 204 0.10 -0.49 13.04
CA PHE A 204 0.53 0.23 11.84
C PHE A 204 -0.47 -0.01 10.70
N VAL A 205 -1.22 1.03 10.32
CA VAL A 205 -2.29 0.94 9.31
C VAL A 205 -1.78 0.51 7.94
N HIS A 206 -0.55 0.87 7.57
CA HIS A 206 0.07 0.50 6.30
C HIS A 206 0.86 -0.83 6.38
N SER A 207 0.65 -1.62 7.44
CA SER A 207 1.45 -2.80 7.78
C SER A 207 2.93 -2.48 8.06
N ILE A 208 3.63 -3.44 8.65
CA ILE A 208 5.08 -3.37 8.83
C ILE A 208 5.80 -4.11 7.70
N ARG A 209 6.99 -3.64 7.33
CA ARG A 209 7.83 -4.34 6.34
C ARG A 209 8.07 -5.77 6.82
N VAL A 210 7.83 -6.79 5.98
CA VAL A 210 8.00 -8.20 6.39
C VAL A 210 9.41 -8.47 6.94
N VAL A 211 10.42 -7.76 6.42
CA VAL A 211 11.81 -7.84 6.86
C VAL A 211 12.05 -7.31 8.28
N THR A 212 11.12 -6.62 8.92
CA THR A 212 11.24 -6.28 10.36
C THR A 212 10.81 -7.45 11.26
N THR A 213 10.21 -8.50 10.68
CA THR A 213 9.83 -9.72 11.41
C THR A 213 10.92 -10.78 11.34
N ARG A 214 10.95 -11.69 12.33
CA ARG A 214 11.89 -12.82 12.36
C ARG A 214 11.73 -13.74 11.14
N ASP A 215 10.50 -14.04 10.76
CA ASP A 215 10.22 -14.94 9.64
C ASP A 215 10.62 -14.28 8.30
N GLY A 216 10.34 -12.98 8.13
CA GLY A 216 10.81 -12.24 6.97
C GLY A 216 12.33 -12.13 6.88
N GLN A 217 13.02 -11.93 8.01
CA GLN A 217 14.49 -12.00 8.05
C GLN A 217 15.02 -13.39 7.68
N THR A 218 14.33 -14.44 8.13
CA THR A 218 14.69 -15.84 7.81
C THR A 218 14.56 -16.09 6.30
N ALA A 219 13.45 -15.68 5.70
CA ALA A 219 13.24 -15.76 4.25
C ALA A 219 14.28 -14.94 3.47
N ALA A 220 14.60 -13.72 3.94
CA ALA A 220 15.62 -12.89 3.32
C ALA A 220 17.02 -13.53 3.37
N ALA A 221 17.39 -14.12 4.51
CA ALA A 221 18.66 -14.82 4.65
C ALA A 221 18.76 -16.04 3.71
N LEU A 222 17.66 -16.78 3.52
CA LEU A 222 17.60 -17.87 2.56
C LEU A 222 17.72 -17.36 1.11
N ALA A 223 17.00 -16.29 0.77
CA ALA A 223 17.05 -15.69 -0.55
C ALA A 223 18.46 -15.17 -0.90
N ASP A 224 19.18 -14.57 0.06
CA ASP A 224 20.57 -14.14 -0.14
C ASP A 224 21.48 -15.32 -0.50
N ILE A 225 21.31 -16.50 0.13
CA ILE A 225 22.05 -17.71 -0.22
C ILE A 225 21.72 -18.16 -1.65
N MET A 226 20.43 -18.16 -2.02
CA MET A 226 20.00 -18.64 -3.34
C MET A 226 20.48 -17.73 -4.48
N VAL A 227 20.48 -16.41 -4.26
CA VAL A 227 20.83 -15.42 -5.30
C VAL A 227 22.33 -15.17 -5.37
N ARG A 228 23.00 -15.07 -4.21
CA ARG A 228 24.42 -14.67 -4.11
C ARG A 228 25.36 -15.86 -3.89
N GLY A 229 24.80 -17.06 -3.74
CA GLY A 229 25.54 -18.28 -3.44
C GLY A 229 25.79 -18.51 -1.95
N VAL A 230 26.28 -19.72 -1.67
CA VAL A 230 26.60 -20.17 -0.30
C VAL A 230 27.89 -19.48 0.17
N SER A 231 27.78 -18.74 1.26
CA SER A 231 28.91 -18.13 1.96
C SER A 231 28.79 -18.35 3.46
N GLN A 232 29.90 -18.36 4.19
CA GLN A 232 29.89 -18.57 5.64
C GLN A 232 29.08 -17.48 6.36
N PRO A 233 29.17 -16.17 6.00
CA PRO A 233 28.28 -15.14 6.56
C PRO A 233 26.79 -15.41 6.31
N HIS A 234 26.42 -15.84 5.10
CA HIS A 234 25.02 -16.12 4.77
C HIS A 234 24.47 -17.32 5.57
N LEU A 235 25.26 -18.41 5.66
CA LEU A 235 24.88 -19.60 6.43
C LEU A 235 24.77 -19.32 7.93
N ARG A 236 25.71 -18.54 8.49
CA ARG A 236 25.65 -18.13 9.90
C ARG A 236 24.41 -17.29 10.19
N ARG A 237 24.10 -16.31 9.34
CA ARG A 237 22.89 -15.49 9.46
C ARG A 237 21.63 -16.37 9.43
N LEU A 238 21.51 -17.26 8.45
CA LEU A 238 20.36 -18.15 8.34
C LEU A 238 20.24 -19.09 9.56
N ALA A 239 21.35 -19.70 9.99
CA ALA A 239 21.38 -20.60 11.13
C ALA A 239 20.98 -19.92 12.44
N THR A 240 21.39 -18.67 12.66
CA THR A 240 20.99 -17.88 13.83
C THR A 240 19.49 -17.61 13.83
N LEU A 241 18.91 -17.32 12.67
CA LEU A 241 17.47 -17.07 12.55
C LEU A 241 16.64 -18.35 12.74
N LEU A 242 17.16 -19.48 12.24
CA LEU A 242 16.60 -20.83 12.37
C LEU A 242 16.99 -21.57 13.66
N ALA A 243 17.66 -20.91 14.61
CA ALA A 243 18.17 -21.57 15.81
C ALA A 243 17.14 -22.49 16.47
N GLY A 244 17.49 -23.78 16.61
CA GLY A 244 16.65 -24.83 17.18
C GLY A 244 15.61 -25.47 16.23
N LYS A 245 15.58 -25.09 14.95
CA LYS A 245 14.65 -25.62 13.94
C LYS A 245 15.38 -26.27 12.76
N GLY A 246 14.73 -27.25 12.12
CA GLY A 246 15.20 -27.87 10.87
C GLY A 246 16.57 -28.56 10.98
N LEU A 247 17.33 -28.56 9.88
CA LEU A 247 18.66 -29.19 9.78
C LEU A 247 19.69 -28.62 10.77
N PHE A 248 19.54 -27.35 11.17
CA PHE A 248 20.44 -26.69 12.11
C PHE A 248 20.26 -27.18 13.57
N LYS A 249 19.17 -27.90 13.88
CA LYS A 249 18.97 -28.53 15.19
C LYS A 249 19.98 -29.67 15.44
N ALA A 250 20.49 -30.28 14.38
CA ALA A 250 21.48 -31.37 14.48
C ALA A 250 22.90 -30.86 14.77
N LEU A 251 23.14 -29.55 14.70
CA LEU A 251 24.46 -28.97 14.94
C LEU A 251 24.70 -28.76 16.44
N PRO A 252 25.93 -28.94 16.94
CA PRO A 252 26.27 -28.72 18.34
C PRO A 252 26.00 -27.29 18.78
N ASP A 253 25.59 -27.10 20.04
CA ASP A 253 25.42 -25.77 20.61
C ASP A 253 26.72 -24.97 20.50
N GLY A 254 26.61 -23.73 20.01
CA GLY A 254 27.78 -22.85 19.85
C GLY A 254 28.74 -23.22 18.71
N TRP A 255 28.38 -24.13 17.79
CA TRP A 255 29.21 -24.48 16.62
C TRP A 255 29.72 -23.26 15.83
N GLN A 256 28.91 -22.21 15.74
CA GLN A 256 29.27 -20.96 15.07
C GLN A 256 30.47 -20.25 15.73
N ARG A 257 30.71 -20.46 17.03
CA ARG A 257 31.86 -19.90 17.76
C ARG A 257 33.15 -20.68 17.52
N VAL A 258 33.02 -21.96 17.17
CA VAL A 258 34.15 -22.87 16.92
C VAL A 258 34.70 -22.70 15.50
N LEU A 259 33.84 -22.32 14.54
CA LEU A 259 34.23 -22.10 13.15
C LEU A 259 34.85 -20.69 12.95
N PRO A 260 36.15 -20.57 12.61
CA PRO A 260 36.80 -19.29 12.36
C PRO A 260 36.11 -18.50 11.23
N PRO A 261 36.12 -17.15 11.25
CA PRO A 261 35.52 -16.32 10.20
C PRO A 261 36.14 -16.50 8.79
N ASP A 262 37.37 -17.03 8.73
CA ASP A 262 38.11 -17.24 7.49
C ASP A 262 38.21 -18.73 7.12
N ALA A 263 37.45 -19.60 7.79
CA ALA A 263 37.44 -21.02 7.46
C ALA A 263 36.84 -21.22 6.06
N PRO A 264 37.49 -22.00 5.18
CA PRO A 264 36.91 -22.33 3.88
C PRO A 264 35.60 -23.11 4.08
N LEU A 265 34.63 -22.83 3.20
CA LEU A 265 33.39 -23.60 3.08
C LEU A 265 33.63 -24.92 2.36
#